data_AF-A0A2D4FXF4-F1
#
_entry.id   AF-A0A2D4FXF4-F1
#
_cell.length_a   1.000
_cell.length_b   1.000
_cell.length_c   1.000
_cell.angle_alpha   90.00
_cell.angle_beta   90.00
_cell.angle_gamma   90.00
#
_symmetry.space_group_name_H-M   'P 1'
#
loop_
_entity.id
_entity.type
_entity.pdbx_description
1 polymer ?
#
loop_
_entity_poly.entity_id
_entity_poly.type
_entity_poly.pdbx_seq_one_letter_code
_entity_poly.pdbx_strand_id
1 'polypeptide(L)'
;NSQLDALQAEKETLRKSVNEKECELISTKGLIQEKELLLSQEAEKRAKEVQELQEKLVEKKTHEQNLQQKLLDDQFRILQGTIKEAESIIQDAVSKLDDPLHIRCTSSPDYLVSRAQAALESVNALEKGHMHYLTNMADASGLVAALAQFAHLTADAIVNGSATSHLAPTDHADKLTESCRDCGHHSLDYLDKLKDKQSLREADPAELRTTLQRLFQLGQELRPKSLDVREEELGDLVDKEMATTSAAVEDAVRRIEEMMNQARVESSGVKLEVNERILNSCTDLMKAIRQLVLTSTHLQKEIVEGGRGAATPQEFYAKNSCWTEGLISASKAVGWGATQLVESADKVVLHTGKYEELIVCSHEIAASTAQLVAASKVKAEKHSKNLGKLQECSRTVNEKAANVMASTKSGQEQVEEKDTMDFSGLSLIKLKKEEMETQVKVLELEKTLENERLRLGELRRQHYALAGLYTENT
;
A
#
# COMPACT_ATOMS: atom_id res chain seq x y z
N ASN A 1 -89.39 12.99 103.86
CA ASN A 1 -89.86 12.67 102.49
C ASN A 1 -89.05 13.35 101.37
N SER A 2 -88.54 14.58 101.48
CA SER A 2 -87.81 15.24 100.37
C SER A 2 -86.42 14.66 100.03
N GLN A 3 -85.68 14.14 101.01
CA GLN A 3 -84.37 13.52 100.75
C GLN A 3 -84.47 12.17 100.04
N LEU A 4 -85.57 11.43 100.24
CA LEU A 4 -85.78 10.12 99.62
C LEU A 4 -86.09 10.26 98.13
N ASP A 5 -86.94 11.23 97.76
CA ASP A 5 -87.30 11.51 96.37
C ASP A 5 -86.11 12.08 95.57
N ALA A 6 -85.25 12.91 96.18
CA ALA A 6 -84.02 13.41 95.56
C ALA A 6 -83.02 12.28 95.26
N LEU A 7 -82.82 11.36 96.21
CA LEU A 7 -81.98 10.17 96.00
C LEU A 7 -82.57 9.20 94.96
N GLN A 8 -83.90 9.12 94.85
CA GLN A 8 -84.57 8.31 93.83
C GLN A 8 -84.38 8.89 92.43
N ALA A 9 -84.52 10.21 92.27
CA ALA A 9 -84.26 10.90 91.00
C ALA A 9 -82.78 10.83 90.60
N GLU A 10 -81.86 10.99 91.55
CA GLU A 10 -80.42 10.82 91.32
C GLU A 10 -80.07 9.39 90.88
N LYS A 11 -80.68 8.37 91.51
CA LYS A 11 -80.56 6.96 91.12
C LYS A 11 -81.07 6.68 89.70
N GLU A 12 -82.19 7.29 89.29
CA GLU A 12 -82.71 7.16 87.93
C GLU A 12 -81.83 7.87 86.90
N THR A 13 -81.31 9.04 87.24
CA THR A 13 -80.39 9.82 86.38
C THR A 13 -79.06 9.07 86.19
N LEU A 14 -78.52 8.50 87.27
CA LEU A 14 -77.33 7.65 87.24
C LEU A 14 -77.59 6.36 86.45
N ARG A 15 -78.74 5.70 86.63
CA ARG A 15 -79.10 4.51 85.82
C ARG A 15 -79.17 4.84 84.33
N LYS A 16 -79.75 5.98 83.97
CA LYS A 16 -79.84 6.41 82.56
C LYS A 16 -78.45 6.71 82.00
N SER A 17 -77.59 7.39 82.76
CA SER A 17 -76.20 7.65 82.39
C SER A 17 -75.37 6.36 82.26
N VAL A 18 -75.56 5.39 83.17
CA VAL A 18 -74.92 4.06 83.09
C VAL A 18 -75.39 3.32 81.84
N ASN A 19 -76.69 3.30 81.54
CA ASN A 19 -77.20 2.68 80.31
C ASN A 19 -76.67 3.37 79.04
N GLU A 20 -76.61 4.70 79.00
CA GLU A 20 -76.04 5.45 77.87
C GLU A 20 -74.56 5.11 77.70
N LYS A 21 -73.79 5.04 78.80
CA LYS A 21 -72.38 4.64 78.79
C LYS A 21 -72.20 3.18 78.40
N GLU A 22 -73.07 2.26 78.82
CA GLU A 22 -73.05 0.86 78.38
C GLU A 22 -73.32 0.73 76.88
N CYS A 23 -74.30 1.47 76.34
CA CYS A 23 -74.56 1.52 74.90
C CYS A 23 -73.38 2.10 74.10
N GLU A 24 -72.77 3.19 74.56
CA GLU A 24 -71.55 3.76 73.97
C GLU A 24 -70.38 2.76 74.01
N LEU A 25 -70.22 2.02 75.11
CA LEU A 25 -69.16 1.04 75.31
C LEU A 25 -69.36 -0.19 74.39
N ILE A 26 -70.60 -0.63 74.18
CA ILE A 26 -70.93 -1.68 73.21
C ILE A 26 -70.67 -1.22 71.78
N SER A 27 -71.08 0.01 71.42
CA SER A 27 -70.84 0.60 70.10
C SER A 27 -69.35 0.75 69.79
N THR A 28 -68.57 1.30 70.73
CA THR A 28 -67.12 1.44 70.58
C THR A 28 -66.41 0.08 70.52
N LYS A 29 -66.83 -0.92 71.30
CA LYS A 29 -66.34 -2.30 71.16
C LYS A 29 -66.63 -2.89 69.78
N GLY A 30 -67.83 -2.66 69.23
CA GLY A 30 -68.19 -3.09 67.87
C GLY A 30 -67.29 -2.45 66.81
N LEU A 31 -67.06 -1.14 66.91
CA LEU A 31 -66.15 -0.41 66.01
C LEU A 31 -64.69 -0.88 66.14
N ILE A 32 -64.23 -1.19 67.35
CA ILE A 32 -62.88 -1.75 67.57
C ILE A 32 -62.76 -3.11 66.91
N GLN A 33 -63.73 -4.01 67.09
CA GLN A 33 -63.73 -5.33 66.45
C GLN A 33 -63.75 -5.24 64.92
N GLU A 34 -64.53 -4.33 64.35
CA GLU A 34 -64.57 -4.08 62.90
C GLU A 34 -63.21 -3.55 62.39
N LYS A 35 -62.60 -2.61 63.11
CA LYS A 35 -61.27 -2.08 62.77
C LYS A 35 -60.18 -3.13 62.89
N GLU A 36 -60.20 -3.96 63.94
CA GLU A 36 -59.26 -5.08 64.11
C GLU A 36 -59.38 -6.09 62.96
N LEU A 37 -60.61 -6.41 62.53
CA LEU A 37 -60.85 -7.29 61.39
C LEU A 37 -60.29 -6.71 60.09
N LEU A 38 -60.58 -5.44 59.79
CA LEU A 38 -60.06 -4.77 58.59
C LEU A 38 -58.53 -4.70 58.60
N LEU A 39 -57.93 -4.41 59.75
CA LEU A 39 -56.48 -4.31 59.91
C LEU A 39 -55.81 -5.68 59.75
N SER A 40 -56.45 -6.76 60.24
CA SER A 40 -56.01 -8.14 60.01
C SER A 40 -56.09 -8.53 58.53
N GLN A 41 -57.20 -8.20 57.85
CA GLN A 41 -57.36 -8.46 56.41
C GLN A 41 -56.33 -7.71 55.56
N GLU A 42 -56.04 -6.45 55.90
CA GLU A 42 -55.04 -5.67 55.19
C GLU A 42 -53.61 -6.15 55.48
N ALA A 43 -53.32 -6.60 56.71
CA ALA A 43 -52.06 -7.24 57.05
C ALA A 43 -51.84 -8.54 56.27
N GLU A 44 -52.86 -9.39 56.15
CA GLU A 44 -52.80 -10.61 55.33
C GLU A 44 -52.61 -10.30 53.84
N LYS A 45 -53.30 -9.28 53.32
CA LYS A 45 -53.13 -8.85 51.92
C LYS A 45 -51.72 -8.36 51.66
N ARG A 46 -51.17 -7.52 52.54
CA ARG A 46 -49.78 -7.05 52.45
C ARG A 46 -48.78 -8.19 52.57
N ALA A 47 -49.02 -9.17 53.45
CA ALA A 47 -48.16 -10.35 53.56
C ALA A 47 -48.11 -11.16 52.26
N LYS A 48 -49.27 -11.36 51.61
CA LYS A 48 -49.35 -12.02 50.29
C LYS A 48 -48.62 -11.23 49.20
N GLU A 49 -48.85 -9.92 49.13
CA GLU A 49 -48.18 -9.04 48.16
C GLU A 49 -46.65 -9.05 48.34
N VAL A 50 -46.16 -8.99 49.59
CA VAL A 50 -44.72 -9.08 49.89
C VAL A 50 -44.15 -10.43 49.48
N GLN A 51 -44.87 -11.52 49.73
CA GLN A 51 -44.44 -12.85 49.31
C GLN A 51 -44.35 -12.97 47.77
N GLU A 52 -45.37 -12.53 47.04
CA GLU A 52 -45.37 -12.54 45.57
C GLU A 52 -44.22 -11.68 44.98
N LEU A 53 -43.94 -10.52 45.58
CA LEU A 53 -42.83 -9.67 45.17
C LEU A 53 -41.47 -10.31 45.47
N GLN A 54 -41.33 -11.00 46.61
CA GLN A 54 -40.11 -11.74 46.95
C GLN A 54 -39.87 -12.89 45.95
N GLU A 55 -40.90 -13.66 45.61
CA GLU A 55 -40.82 -14.73 44.60
C GLU A 55 -40.38 -14.18 43.23
N LYS A 56 -41.03 -13.10 42.75
CA LYS A 56 -40.64 -12.43 41.49
C LYS A 56 -39.24 -11.86 41.51
N LEU A 57 -38.78 -11.35 42.66
CA LEU A 57 -37.43 -10.81 42.81
C LEU A 57 -36.38 -11.93 42.71
N VAL A 58 -36.63 -13.07 43.35
CA VAL A 58 -35.75 -14.25 43.26
C VAL A 58 -35.70 -14.77 41.83
N GLU A 59 -36.85 -14.90 41.16
CA GLU A 59 -36.93 -15.32 39.75
C GLU A 59 -36.18 -14.37 38.81
N LYS A 60 -36.34 -13.05 38.97
CA LYS A 60 -35.59 -12.08 38.17
C LYS A 60 -34.08 -12.16 38.41
N LYS A 61 -33.66 -12.34 39.67
CA LYS A 61 -32.25 -12.45 40.03
C LYS A 61 -31.60 -13.70 39.43
N THR A 62 -32.28 -14.84 39.48
CA THR A 62 -31.78 -16.08 38.85
C THR A 62 -31.76 -15.95 37.32
N HIS A 63 -32.77 -15.29 36.73
CA HIS A 63 -32.80 -15.01 35.30
C HIS A 63 -31.63 -14.12 34.85
N GLU A 64 -31.34 -13.04 35.59
CA GLU A 64 -30.21 -12.14 35.32
C GLU A 64 -28.87 -12.86 35.42
N GLN A 65 -28.67 -13.69 36.46
CA GLN A 65 -27.48 -14.53 36.60
C GLN A 65 -27.31 -15.50 35.41
N ASN A 66 -28.39 -16.12 34.96
CA ASN A 66 -28.38 -17.01 33.80
C ASN A 66 -28.03 -16.26 32.50
N LEU A 67 -28.53 -15.03 32.32
CA LEU A 67 -28.19 -14.19 31.17
C LEU A 67 -26.72 -13.76 31.20
N GLN A 68 -26.20 -13.38 32.37
CA GLN A 68 -24.78 -13.04 32.53
C GLN A 68 -23.88 -14.24 32.21
N GLN A 69 -24.22 -15.43 32.68
CA GLN A 69 -23.47 -16.65 32.36
C GLN A 69 -23.51 -16.98 30.87
N LYS A 70 -24.69 -16.88 30.24
CA LYS A 70 -24.85 -17.07 28.79
C LYS A 70 -24.01 -16.09 27.97
N LEU A 71 -23.99 -14.82 28.37
CA LEU A 71 -23.16 -13.80 27.70
C LEU A 71 -21.68 -14.20 27.74
N LEU A 72 -21.17 -14.61 28.90
CA LEU A 72 -19.77 -15.05 29.02
C LEU A 72 -19.47 -16.28 28.15
N ASP A 73 -20.38 -17.24 28.10
CA ASP A 73 -20.20 -18.45 27.30
C ASP A 73 -20.29 -18.18 25.79
N ASP A 74 -21.18 -17.28 25.36
CA ASP A 74 -21.28 -16.88 23.95
C ASP A 74 -20.08 -16.02 23.51
N GLN A 75 -19.58 -15.11 24.36
CA GLN A 75 -18.35 -14.34 24.11
C GLN A 75 -17.14 -15.28 23.94
N PHE A 76 -17.00 -16.27 24.82
CA PHE A 76 -15.94 -17.26 24.71
C PHE A 76 -16.10 -18.15 23.47
N ARG A 77 -17.33 -18.50 23.09
CA ARG A 77 -17.61 -19.27 21.86
C ARG A 77 -17.20 -18.50 20.59
N ILE A 78 -17.46 -17.20 20.54
CA ILE A 78 -17.00 -16.34 19.43
C ILE A 78 -15.48 -16.35 19.36
N LEU A 79 -14.80 -16.15 20.50
CA LEU A 79 -13.35 -16.20 20.59
C LEU A 79 -12.81 -17.54 20.06
N GLN A 80 -13.36 -18.67 20.51
CA GLN A 80 -12.97 -20.00 20.02
C GLN A 80 -13.19 -20.17 18.52
N GLY A 81 -14.27 -19.60 17.96
CA GLY A 81 -14.52 -19.58 16.52
C GLY A 81 -13.43 -18.81 15.76
N THR A 82 -13.05 -17.63 16.25
CA THR A 82 -11.99 -16.81 15.65
C THR A 82 -10.62 -17.48 15.77
N ILE A 83 -10.32 -18.12 16.90
CA ILE A 83 -9.06 -18.87 17.08
C ILE A 83 -8.96 -20.00 16.05
N LYS A 84 -10.02 -20.79 15.86
CA LYS A 84 -10.02 -21.87 14.85
C LYS A 84 -9.79 -21.36 13.43
N GLU A 85 -10.38 -20.20 13.09
CA GLU A 85 -10.14 -19.58 11.78
C GLU A 85 -8.70 -19.08 11.65
N ALA A 86 -8.17 -18.45 12.70
CA ALA A 86 -6.77 -18.01 12.74
C ALA A 86 -5.80 -19.19 12.56
N GLU A 87 -6.07 -20.32 13.21
CA GLU A 87 -5.29 -21.55 13.03
C GLU A 87 -5.35 -22.07 11.60
N SER A 88 -6.53 -22.08 10.98
CA SER A 88 -6.71 -22.49 9.58
C SER A 88 -5.84 -21.64 8.64
N ILE A 89 -5.85 -20.31 8.83
CA ILE A 89 -5.06 -19.36 8.04
C ILE A 89 -3.54 -19.61 8.19
N ILE A 90 -3.07 -19.79 9.42
CA ILE A 90 -1.64 -20.05 9.69
C ILE A 90 -1.24 -21.43 9.15
N GLN A 91 -2.08 -22.45 9.33
CA GLN A 91 -1.82 -23.80 8.87
C GLN A 91 -1.73 -23.88 7.33
N ASP A 92 -2.57 -23.11 6.62
CA ASP A 92 -2.50 -22.94 5.17
C ASP A 92 -1.23 -22.22 4.71
N ALA A 93 -0.77 -21.21 5.47
CA ALA A 93 0.50 -20.55 5.18
C ALA A 93 1.71 -21.49 5.37
N VAL A 94 1.69 -22.31 6.41
CA VAL A 94 2.74 -23.29 6.69
C VAL A 94 2.73 -24.42 5.66
N SER A 95 1.57 -24.89 5.21
CA SER A 95 1.50 -25.96 4.20
C SER A 95 2.06 -25.52 2.84
N LYS A 96 1.96 -24.22 2.49
CA LYS A 96 2.57 -23.64 1.29
C LYS A 96 4.09 -23.72 1.28
N LEU A 97 4.75 -23.83 2.43
CA LEU A 97 6.21 -24.00 2.51
C LEU A 97 6.67 -25.29 1.81
N ASP A 98 5.80 -26.30 1.77
CA ASP A 98 6.06 -27.61 1.18
C ASP A 98 5.37 -27.80 -0.19
N ASP A 99 4.66 -26.79 -0.69
CA ASP A 99 3.94 -26.85 -1.97
C ASP A 99 4.92 -26.65 -3.16
N PRO A 100 5.06 -27.64 -4.06
CA PRO A 100 5.91 -27.53 -5.25
C PRO A 100 5.54 -26.36 -6.18
N LEU A 101 4.28 -25.91 -6.16
CA LEU A 101 3.84 -24.76 -6.95
C LEU A 101 4.30 -23.43 -6.32
N HIS A 102 4.44 -23.39 -5.00
CA HIS A 102 4.90 -22.21 -4.27
C HIS A 102 6.40 -21.94 -4.46
N ILE A 103 7.20 -22.96 -4.78
CA ILE A 103 8.64 -22.82 -5.12
C ILE A 103 8.87 -21.83 -6.27
N ARG A 104 7.88 -21.61 -7.14
CA ARG A 104 7.99 -20.66 -8.26
C ARG A 104 7.65 -19.23 -7.86
N CYS A 105 7.14 -19.00 -6.66
CA CYS A 105 6.85 -17.68 -6.12
C CYS A 105 8.14 -17.06 -5.58
N THR A 106 8.36 -15.78 -5.89
CA THR A 106 9.52 -15.02 -5.47
C THR A 106 9.07 -13.74 -4.77
N SER A 107 9.78 -13.33 -3.72
CA SER A 107 9.48 -12.10 -2.97
C SER A 107 10.77 -11.37 -2.61
N SER A 108 10.76 -10.03 -2.67
CA SER A 108 11.96 -9.24 -2.36
C SER A 108 12.23 -9.19 -0.85
N PRO A 109 13.50 -9.12 -0.42
CA PRO A 109 13.85 -8.93 0.99
C PRO A 109 13.16 -7.72 1.62
N ASP A 110 13.01 -6.60 0.90
CA ASP A 110 12.28 -5.42 1.39
C ASP A 110 10.82 -5.66 1.67
N TYR A 111 10.16 -6.42 0.80
CA TYR A 111 8.76 -6.74 1.00
C TYR A 111 8.59 -7.68 2.20
N LEU A 112 9.47 -8.68 2.34
CA LEU A 112 9.52 -9.52 3.55
C LEU A 112 9.72 -8.68 4.82
N VAL A 113 10.67 -7.75 4.84
CA VAL A 113 10.91 -6.86 5.99
C VAL A 113 9.64 -6.07 6.34
N SER A 114 8.95 -5.52 5.33
CA SER A 114 7.68 -4.82 5.55
C SER A 114 6.59 -5.73 6.12
N ARG A 115 6.48 -6.98 5.67
CA ARG A 115 5.48 -7.94 6.16
C ARG A 115 5.79 -8.45 7.55
N ALA A 116 7.05 -8.78 7.83
CA ALA A 116 7.52 -9.19 9.15
C ALA A 116 7.32 -8.07 10.18
N GLN A 117 7.57 -6.81 9.82
CA GLN A 117 7.31 -5.65 10.68
C GLN A 117 5.81 -5.49 10.99
N ALA A 118 4.95 -5.57 9.97
CA ALA A 118 3.50 -5.50 10.18
C ALA A 118 2.98 -6.65 11.07
N ALA A 119 3.51 -7.86 10.89
CA ALA A 119 3.20 -8.99 11.75
C ALA A 119 3.65 -8.74 13.20
N LEU A 120 4.85 -8.20 13.43
CA LEU A 120 5.32 -7.83 14.78
C LEU A 120 4.43 -6.79 15.46
N GLU A 121 3.97 -5.78 14.72
CA GLU A 121 3.03 -4.78 15.24
C GLU A 121 1.69 -5.40 15.62
N SER A 122 1.22 -6.38 14.85
CA SER A 122 -0.02 -7.10 15.14
C SER A 122 0.07 -7.93 16.43
N VAL A 123 1.24 -8.47 16.78
CA VAL A 123 1.47 -9.16 18.06
C VAL A 123 1.27 -8.21 19.25
N ASN A 124 1.69 -6.95 19.12
CA ASN A 124 1.47 -5.95 20.18
C ASN A 124 -0.03 -5.62 20.35
N ALA A 125 -0.79 -5.60 19.25
CA ALA A 125 -2.25 -5.44 19.32
C ALA A 125 -2.92 -6.68 19.94
N LEU A 126 -2.42 -7.87 19.62
CA LEU A 126 -2.88 -9.15 20.16
C LEU A 126 -2.69 -9.22 21.68
N GLU A 127 -1.51 -8.86 22.19
CA GLU A 127 -1.26 -8.80 23.64
C GLU A 127 -2.19 -7.82 24.36
N LYS A 128 -2.38 -6.62 23.79
CA LYS A 128 -3.30 -5.63 24.36
C LYS A 128 -4.73 -6.14 24.40
N GLY A 129 -5.19 -6.75 23.31
CA GLY A 129 -6.51 -7.37 23.23
C GLY A 129 -6.67 -8.51 24.23
N HIS A 130 -5.63 -9.34 24.38
CA HIS A 130 -5.61 -10.47 25.30
C HIS A 130 -5.68 -10.00 26.76
N MET A 131 -4.84 -9.04 27.15
CA MET A 131 -4.89 -8.43 28.49
C MET A 131 -6.25 -7.80 28.78
N HIS A 132 -6.84 -7.09 27.81
CA HIS A 132 -8.15 -6.48 27.97
C HIS A 132 -9.24 -7.54 28.22
N TYR A 133 -9.25 -8.61 27.43
CA TYR A 133 -10.18 -9.72 27.61
C TYR A 133 -10.05 -10.39 28.98
N LEU A 134 -8.81 -10.58 29.46
CA LEU A 134 -8.55 -11.10 30.80
C LEU A 134 -9.15 -10.24 31.92
N THR A 135 -9.20 -8.90 31.73
CA THR A 135 -9.84 -7.97 32.68
C THR A 135 -11.36 -7.94 32.56
N ASN A 136 -11.91 -8.16 31.36
CA ASN A 136 -13.34 -8.14 31.10
C ASN A 136 -13.74 -9.25 30.11
N MET A 137 -14.05 -10.43 30.65
CA MET A 137 -14.45 -11.60 29.87
C MET A 137 -15.78 -11.46 29.12
N ALA A 138 -16.56 -10.40 29.42
CA ALA A 138 -17.80 -10.10 28.73
C ALA A 138 -17.60 -9.35 27.40
N ASP A 139 -16.36 -8.92 27.08
CA ASP A 139 -16.02 -8.22 25.85
C ASP A 139 -14.83 -8.85 25.14
N ALA A 140 -15.11 -9.77 24.20
CA ALA A 140 -14.08 -10.40 23.37
C ALA A 140 -13.72 -9.58 22.11
N SER A 141 -14.39 -8.44 21.85
CA SER A 141 -14.34 -7.76 20.55
C SER A 141 -12.93 -7.34 20.14
N GLY A 142 -12.18 -6.73 21.06
CA GLY A 142 -10.80 -6.29 20.83
C GLY A 142 -9.84 -7.44 20.55
N LEU A 143 -9.96 -8.55 21.29
CA LEU A 143 -9.14 -9.74 21.07
C LEU A 143 -9.48 -10.44 19.76
N VAL A 144 -10.77 -10.55 19.42
CA VAL A 144 -11.24 -11.12 18.14
C VAL A 144 -10.67 -10.35 16.94
N ALA A 145 -10.75 -9.01 16.98
CA ALA A 145 -10.19 -8.18 15.92
C ALA A 145 -8.67 -8.31 15.80
N ALA A 146 -7.97 -8.34 16.93
CA ALA A 146 -6.52 -8.50 16.96
C ALA A 146 -6.07 -9.89 16.47
N LEU A 147 -6.79 -10.96 16.82
CA LEU A 147 -6.52 -12.32 16.34
C LEU A 147 -6.66 -12.44 14.82
N ALA A 148 -7.71 -11.85 14.24
CA ALA A 148 -7.90 -11.88 12.80
C ALA A 148 -6.78 -11.15 12.05
N GLN A 149 -6.37 -9.97 12.53
CA GLN A 149 -5.25 -9.22 11.95
C GLN A 149 -3.92 -9.97 12.10
N PHE A 150 -3.67 -10.52 13.30
CA PHE A 150 -2.49 -11.31 13.60
C PHE A 150 -2.35 -12.51 12.67
N ALA A 151 -3.42 -13.29 12.51
CA ALA A 151 -3.41 -14.49 11.67
C ALA A 151 -3.07 -14.14 10.22
N HIS A 152 -3.71 -13.11 9.67
CA HIS A 152 -3.47 -12.68 8.30
C HIS A 152 -2.04 -12.17 8.09
N LEU A 153 -1.55 -11.28 8.96
CA LEU A 153 -0.23 -10.65 8.79
C LEU A 153 0.91 -11.65 9.02
N THR A 154 0.74 -12.59 9.96
CA THR A 154 1.71 -13.64 10.22
C THR A 154 1.74 -14.66 9.08
N ALA A 155 0.58 -15.07 8.56
CA ALA A 155 0.52 -15.91 7.36
C ALA A 155 1.20 -15.25 6.15
N ASP A 156 0.95 -13.96 5.93
CA ASP A 156 1.58 -13.18 4.86
C ASP A 156 3.11 -13.13 5.04
N ALA A 157 3.60 -12.94 6.27
CA ALA A 157 5.03 -12.97 6.57
C ALA A 157 5.67 -14.36 6.32
N ILE A 158 5.00 -15.46 6.69
CA ILE A 158 5.46 -16.84 6.46
C ILE A 158 5.56 -17.14 4.96
N VAL A 159 4.50 -16.84 4.20
CA VAL A 159 4.46 -17.08 2.74
C VAL A 159 5.53 -16.27 2.03
N ASN A 160 5.69 -14.99 2.37
CA ASN A 160 6.74 -14.16 1.77
C ASN A 160 8.14 -14.56 2.23
N GLY A 161 8.31 -15.02 3.47
CA GLY A 161 9.60 -15.52 3.97
C GLY A 161 10.09 -16.72 3.15
N SER A 162 9.18 -17.64 2.80
CA SER A 162 9.47 -18.73 1.88
C SER A 162 9.72 -18.24 0.45
N ALA A 163 8.89 -17.35 -0.09
CA ALA A 163 9.12 -16.83 -1.44
C ALA A 163 10.46 -16.08 -1.56
N THR A 164 10.92 -15.42 -0.50
CA THR A 164 12.25 -14.79 -0.44
C THR A 164 13.37 -15.82 -0.31
N SER A 165 13.15 -16.95 0.37
CA SER A 165 14.18 -17.98 0.51
C SER A 165 14.58 -18.59 -0.85
N HIS A 166 13.68 -18.62 -1.83
CA HIS A 166 13.95 -19.15 -3.18
C HIS A 166 14.98 -18.33 -3.97
N LEU A 167 15.18 -17.05 -3.62
CA LEU A 167 16.17 -16.16 -4.24
C LEU A 167 17.39 -15.91 -3.33
N ALA A 168 17.34 -16.37 -2.08
CA ALA A 168 18.39 -16.15 -1.11
C ALA A 168 19.58 -17.13 -1.30
N PRO A 169 20.80 -16.75 -0.88
CA PRO A 169 21.91 -17.69 -0.77
C PRO A 169 21.52 -18.88 0.13
N THR A 170 22.02 -20.08 -0.17
CA THR A 170 21.62 -21.34 0.49
C THR A 170 21.58 -21.24 2.02
N ASP A 171 22.61 -20.66 2.64
CA ASP A 171 22.68 -20.47 4.10
C ASP A 171 21.54 -19.59 4.67
N HIS A 172 21.09 -18.59 3.93
CA HIS A 172 19.98 -17.71 4.35
C HIS A 172 18.63 -18.33 3.98
N ALA A 173 18.56 -19.05 2.86
CA ALA A 173 17.37 -19.76 2.42
C ALA A 173 16.92 -20.80 3.45
N ASP A 174 17.86 -21.59 3.97
CA ASP A 174 17.60 -22.60 5.01
C ASP A 174 17.11 -21.94 6.31
N LYS A 175 17.80 -20.88 6.77
CA LYS A 175 17.42 -20.13 7.98
C LYS A 175 16.05 -19.46 7.86
N LEU A 176 15.72 -18.90 6.70
CA LEU A 176 14.42 -18.31 6.44
C LEU A 176 13.32 -19.37 6.49
N THR A 177 13.54 -20.51 5.84
CA THR A 177 12.57 -21.60 5.78
C THR A 177 12.33 -22.20 7.18
N GLU A 178 13.40 -22.41 7.96
CA GLU A 178 13.31 -22.84 9.37
C GLU A 178 12.54 -21.80 10.20
N SER A 179 12.90 -20.51 10.10
CA SER A 179 12.22 -19.44 10.85
C SER A 179 10.74 -19.30 10.48
N CYS A 180 10.37 -19.58 9.22
CA CYS A 180 8.96 -19.61 8.78
C CYS A 180 8.19 -20.77 9.45
N ARG A 181 8.80 -21.96 9.54
CA ARG A 181 8.20 -23.12 10.21
C ARG A 181 8.06 -22.88 11.71
N ASP A 182 9.11 -22.37 12.35
CA ASP A 182 9.09 -22.02 13.77
C ASP A 182 8.00 -20.98 14.05
N CYS A 183 7.91 -19.93 13.23
CA CYS A 183 6.87 -18.91 13.36
C CYS A 183 5.47 -19.51 13.26
N GLY A 184 5.25 -20.43 12.32
CA GLY A 184 3.98 -21.14 12.19
C GLY A 184 3.67 -22.00 13.43
N HIS A 185 4.66 -22.78 13.90
CA HIS A 185 4.50 -23.65 15.06
C HIS A 185 4.20 -22.87 16.34
N HIS A 186 5.01 -21.85 16.68
CA HIS A 186 4.78 -21.03 17.87
C HIS A 186 3.48 -20.22 17.79
N SER A 187 3.04 -19.83 16.57
CA SER A 187 1.71 -19.23 16.38
C SER A 187 0.59 -20.20 16.75
N LEU A 188 0.65 -21.44 16.26
CA LEU A 188 -0.36 -22.46 16.54
C LEU A 188 -0.38 -22.87 18.01
N ASP A 189 0.78 -23.02 18.65
CA ASP A 189 0.90 -23.33 20.07
C ASP A 189 0.30 -22.21 20.94
N TYR A 190 0.53 -20.94 20.57
CA TYR A 190 -0.09 -19.81 21.25
C TYR A 190 -1.62 -19.81 21.08
N LEU A 191 -2.11 -20.05 19.86
CA LEU A 191 -3.54 -20.11 19.56
C LEU A 191 -4.24 -21.26 20.30
N ASP A 192 -3.59 -22.41 20.43
CA ASP A 192 -4.14 -23.56 21.15
C ASP A 192 -4.33 -23.27 22.64
N LYS A 193 -3.37 -22.58 23.27
CA LYS A 193 -3.50 -22.12 24.67
C LYS A 193 -4.67 -21.16 24.88
N LEU A 194 -5.13 -20.44 23.86
CA LEU A 194 -6.30 -19.56 23.98
C LEU A 194 -7.64 -20.30 23.89
N LYS A 195 -7.67 -21.58 23.51
CA LYS A 195 -8.92 -22.36 23.36
C LYS A 195 -9.54 -22.81 24.67
N ASP A 196 -8.75 -22.93 25.73
CA ASP A 196 -9.21 -23.33 27.06
C ASP A 196 -9.13 -22.15 28.04
N LYS A 197 -10.18 -21.97 28.85
CA LYS A 197 -10.27 -20.94 29.89
C LYS A 197 -9.17 -21.10 30.94
N GLN A 198 -8.64 -22.30 31.14
CA GLN A 198 -7.56 -22.56 32.11
C GLN A 198 -6.20 -22.08 31.60
N SER A 199 -5.84 -22.43 30.36
CA SER A 199 -4.56 -22.08 29.74
C SER A 199 -4.50 -20.64 29.22
N LEU A 200 -5.65 -19.98 29.03
CA LEU A 200 -5.75 -18.60 28.55
C LEU A 200 -4.84 -17.64 29.34
N ARG A 201 -4.76 -17.80 30.66
CA ARG A 201 -3.92 -16.93 31.53
C ARG A 201 -2.42 -17.13 31.37
N GLU A 202 -2.00 -18.28 30.86
CA GLU A 202 -0.61 -18.69 30.70
C GLU A 202 -0.12 -18.52 29.25
N ALA A 203 -1.00 -18.07 28.34
CA ALA A 203 -0.66 -17.85 26.95
C ALA A 203 0.22 -16.60 26.80
N ASP A 204 1.49 -16.81 26.43
CA ASP A 204 2.49 -15.78 26.19
C ASP A 204 2.95 -15.81 24.73
N PRO A 205 2.85 -14.69 23.97
CA PRO A 205 3.32 -14.62 22.58
C PRO A 205 4.81 -14.27 22.44
N ALA A 206 5.62 -14.32 23.51
CA ALA A 206 7.05 -14.00 23.46
C ALA A 206 7.87 -14.83 22.45
N GLU A 207 7.63 -16.14 22.37
CA GLU A 207 8.35 -17.02 21.43
C GLU A 207 8.01 -16.67 19.97
N LEU A 208 6.72 -16.50 19.68
CA LEU A 208 6.20 -16.01 18.39
C LEU A 208 6.83 -14.67 17.99
N ARG A 209 6.94 -13.73 18.93
CA ARG A 209 7.59 -12.44 18.67
C ARG A 209 9.05 -12.64 18.28
N THR A 210 9.75 -13.54 18.98
CA THR A 210 11.16 -13.83 18.73
C THR A 210 11.38 -14.40 17.33
N THR A 211 10.51 -15.32 16.87
CA THR A 211 10.59 -15.86 15.51
C THR A 211 10.30 -14.82 14.43
N LEU A 212 9.31 -13.96 14.65
CA LEU A 212 9.00 -12.86 13.72
C LEU A 212 10.14 -11.82 13.66
N GLN A 213 10.79 -11.52 14.79
CA GLN A 213 11.98 -10.67 14.84
C GLN A 213 13.15 -11.30 14.07
N ARG A 214 13.30 -12.63 14.15
CA ARG A 214 14.31 -13.37 13.39
C ARG A 214 14.05 -13.29 11.88
N LEU A 215 12.80 -13.47 11.44
CA LEU A 215 12.41 -13.30 10.04
C LEU A 215 12.69 -11.88 9.54
N PHE A 216 12.35 -10.88 10.34
CA PHE A 216 12.65 -9.48 10.04
C PHE A 216 14.16 -9.24 9.88
N GLN A 217 14.98 -9.76 10.80
CA GLN A 217 16.43 -9.60 10.76
C GLN A 217 17.06 -10.30 9.55
N LEU A 218 16.64 -11.53 9.24
CA LEU A 218 17.09 -12.24 8.05
C LEU A 218 16.72 -11.50 6.76
N GLY A 219 15.52 -10.91 6.72
CA GLY A 219 15.10 -10.04 5.61
C GLY A 219 16.01 -8.81 5.47
N GLN A 220 16.47 -8.21 6.58
CA GLN A 220 17.41 -7.10 6.54
C GLN A 220 18.81 -7.51 6.07
N GLU A 221 19.30 -8.67 6.49
CA GLU A 221 20.62 -9.19 6.10
C GLU A 221 20.69 -9.51 4.60
N LEU A 222 19.56 -9.89 4.01
CA LEU A 222 19.40 -10.18 2.59
C LEU A 222 19.21 -8.94 1.72
N ARG A 223 19.02 -7.76 2.31
CA ARG A 223 19.02 -6.52 1.53
C ARG A 223 20.39 -6.37 0.87
N PRO A 224 20.44 -6.00 -0.41
CA PRO A 224 21.69 -5.66 -1.06
C PRO A 224 22.41 -4.64 -0.18
N LYS A 225 23.60 -5.00 0.31
CA LYS A 225 24.50 -4.02 0.91
C LYS A 225 24.95 -3.15 -0.24
N SER A 226 24.27 -2.02 -0.44
CA SER A 226 24.54 -1.05 -1.49
C SER A 226 26.03 -0.70 -1.47
N LEU A 227 26.78 -1.31 -2.39
CA LEU A 227 28.11 -0.83 -2.70
C LEU A 227 27.92 0.46 -3.50
N ASP A 228 28.44 1.54 -2.92
CA ASP A 228 29.03 2.72 -3.57
C ASP A 228 28.34 4.09 -3.46
N VAL A 229 27.30 4.26 -2.64
CA VAL A 229 26.93 5.60 -2.12
C VAL A 229 26.62 5.47 -0.65
N ARG A 230 27.36 6.17 0.22
CA ARG A 230 27.01 6.23 1.64
C ARG A 230 25.59 6.76 1.75
N GLU A 231 24.70 6.07 2.47
CA GLU A 231 23.30 6.47 2.60
C GLU A 231 23.15 7.94 3.06
N GLU A 232 24.12 8.44 3.83
CA GLU A 232 24.24 9.83 4.29
C GLU A 232 24.47 10.86 3.16
N GLU A 233 24.93 10.45 1.97
CA GLU A 233 25.25 11.32 0.82
C GLU A 233 24.18 11.27 -0.30
N LEU A 234 23.18 10.41 -0.18
CA LEU A 234 22.16 10.21 -1.22
C LEU A 234 21.33 11.48 -1.49
N GLY A 235 21.05 12.28 -0.45
CA GLY A 235 20.34 13.54 -0.58
C GLY A 235 21.10 14.58 -1.43
N ASP A 236 22.39 14.72 -1.18
CA ASP A 236 23.24 15.65 -1.95
C ASP A 236 23.44 15.13 -3.39
N LEU A 237 23.50 13.81 -3.57
CA LEU A 237 23.67 13.19 -4.88
C LEU A 237 22.42 13.36 -5.76
N VAL A 238 21.21 13.18 -5.23
CA VAL A 238 19.98 13.39 -6.01
C VAL A 238 19.81 14.85 -6.42
N ASP A 239 20.07 15.80 -5.52
CA ASP A 239 20.01 17.22 -5.84
C ASP A 239 21.05 17.61 -6.90
N LYS A 240 22.29 17.10 -6.76
CA LYS A 240 23.36 17.31 -7.74
C LYS A 240 23.00 16.70 -9.10
N GLU A 241 22.44 15.50 -9.12
CA GLU A 241 22.10 14.84 -10.37
C GLU A 241 20.94 15.53 -11.09
N MET A 242 19.90 15.92 -10.37
CA MET A 242 18.78 16.69 -10.94
C MET A 242 19.27 18.04 -11.50
N ALA A 243 20.19 18.71 -10.80
CA ALA A 243 20.80 19.95 -11.28
C ALA A 243 21.67 19.73 -12.53
N THR A 244 22.45 18.65 -12.55
CA THR A 244 23.30 18.26 -13.70
C THR A 244 22.44 17.97 -14.93
N THR A 245 21.35 17.20 -14.76
CA THR A 245 20.39 16.92 -15.84
C THR A 245 19.71 18.19 -16.33
N SER A 246 19.31 19.09 -15.44
CA SER A 246 18.73 20.39 -15.84
C SER A 246 19.72 21.21 -16.67
N ALA A 247 20.98 21.28 -16.25
CA ALA A 247 22.04 21.99 -16.98
C ALA A 247 22.32 21.34 -18.35
N ALA A 248 22.34 20.01 -18.43
CA ALA A 248 22.54 19.29 -19.70
C ALA A 248 21.40 19.57 -20.69
N VAL A 249 20.15 19.62 -20.22
CA VAL A 249 18.99 19.97 -21.06
C VAL A 249 19.03 21.43 -21.51
N GLU A 250 19.46 22.36 -20.66
CA GLU A 250 19.63 23.76 -21.05
C GLU A 250 20.75 23.95 -22.07
N ASP A 251 21.89 23.29 -21.88
CA ASP A 251 22.99 23.31 -22.85
C ASP A 251 22.56 22.66 -24.17
N ALA A 252 21.75 21.61 -24.12
CA ALA A 252 21.17 20.99 -25.31
C ALA A 252 20.29 21.97 -26.11
N VAL A 253 19.43 22.74 -25.45
CA VAL A 253 18.63 23.80 -26.12
C VAL A 253 19.55 24.81 -26.80
N ARG A 254 20.58 25.30 -26.09
CA ARG A 254 21.51 26.29 -26.62
C ARG A 254 22.26 25.78 -27.84
N ARG A 255 22.80 24.56 -27.78
CA ARG A 255 23.52 23.96 -28.92
C ARG A 255 22.60 23.77 -30.13
N ILE A 256 21.33 23.40 -29.94
CA ILE A 256 20.37 23.29 -31.04
C ILE A 256 20.12 24.66 -31.68
N GLU A 257 19.97 25.72 -30.89
CA GLU A 257 19.80 27.09 -31.39
C GLU A 257 21.07 27.59 -32.14
N GLU A 258 22.27 27.21 -31.68
CA GLU A 258 23.54 27.46 -32.38
C GLU A 258 23.59 26.71 -33.73
N MET A 259 23.23 25.42 -33.76
CA MET A 259 23.14 24.62 -34.98
C MET A 259 22.19 25.21 -36.02
N MET A 260 21.07 25.82 -35.59
CA MET A 260 20.15 26.50 -36.51
C MET A 260 20.82 27.65 -37.25
N ASN A 261 21.65 28.44 -36.55
CA ASN A 261 22.40 29.54 -37.17
C ASN A 261 23.48 29.01 -38.12
N GLN A 262 24.15 27.92 -37.75
CA GLN A 262 25.16 27.29 -38.59
C GLN A 262 24.56 26.69 -39.88
N ALA A 263 23.42 26.00 -39.75
CA ALA A 263 22.72 25.39 -40.88
C ALA A 263 22.36 26.43 -41.97
N ARG A 264 22.01 27.66 -41.59
CA ARG A 264 21.72 28.78 -42.51
C ARG A 264 22.92 29.23 -43.34
N VAL A 265 24.14 29.02 -42.83
CA VAL A 265 25.38 29.37 -43.53
C VAL A 265 25.82 28.22 -44.44
N GLU A 266 25.66 26.98 -43.99
CA GLU A 266 26.24 25.79 -44.64
C GLU A 266 25.30 25.10 -45.64
N SER A 267 23.99 25.32 -45.54
CA SER A 267 22.99 24.65 -46.39
C SER A 267 22.06 25.66 -47.09
N SER A 268 21.48 25.26 -48.22
CA SER A 268 20.53 26.10 -48.97
C SER A 268 19.42 25.25 -49.62
N GLY A 269 18.35 25.91 -50.06
CA GLY A 269 17.20 25.26 -50.73
C GLY A 269 16.39 24.37 -49.80
N VAL A 270 15.81 23.29 -50.36
CA VAL A 270 14.93 22.33 -49.64
C VAL A 270 15.63 21.73 -48.42
N LYS A 271 16.94 21.50 -48.52
CA LYS A 271 17.76 20.92 -47.44
C LYS A 271 17.82 21.81 -46.20
N LEU A 272 17.95 23.13 -46.40
CA LEU A 272 17.92 24.10 -45.30
C LEU A 272 16.54 24.13 -44.63
N GLU A 273 15.46 24.14 -45.42
CA GLU A 273 14.09 24.14 -44.89
C GLU A 273 13.80 22.90 -44.02
N VAL A 274 14.24 21.74 -44.50
CA VAL A 274 14.13 20.47 -43.77
C VAL A 274 14.93 20.51 -42.46
N ASN A 275 16.21 20.93 -42.53
CA ASN A 275 17.06 21.02 -41.35
C ASN A 275 16.50 22.00 -40.30
N GLU A 276 16.00 23.17 -40.71
CA GLU A 276 15.37 24.12 -39.80
C GLU A 276 14.11 23.55 -39.14
N ARG A 277 13.27 22.82 -39.89
CA ARG A 277 12.06 22.19 -39.33
C ARG A 277 12.43 21.14 -38.27
N ILE A 278 13.42 20.30 -38.55
CA ILE A 278 13.90 19.27 -37.61
C ILE A 278 14.49 19.93 -36.35
N LEU A 279 15.38 20.92 -36.49
CA LEU A 279 15.98 21.59 -35.34
C LEU A 279 14.96 22.36 -34.50
N ASN A 280 13.96 23.00 -35.11
CA ASN A 280 12.84 23.60 -34.39
C ASN A 280 12.07 22.55 -33.57
N SER A 281 11.77 21.40 -34.17
CA SER A 281 11.09 20.31 -33.45
C SER A 281 11.93 19.76 -32.28
N CYS A 282 13.24 19.65 -32.44
CA CYS A 282 14.16 19.23 -31.38
C CYS A 282 14.24 20.27 -30.24
N THR A 283 14.25 21.55 -30.60
CA THR A 283 14.22 22.67 -29.63
C THR A 283 12.94 22.63 -28.79
N ASP A 284 11.79 22.45 -29.43
CA ASP A 284 10.50 22.31 -28.75
C ASP A 284 10.47 21.12 -27.79
N LEU A 285 11.02 19.98 -28.21
CA LEU A 285 11.15 18.79 -27.37
C LEU A 285 12.03 19.09 -26.14
N MET A 286 13.21 19.68 -26.32
CA MET A 286 14.11 20.00 -25.21
C MET A 286 13.50 21.03 -24.25
N LYS A 287 12.75 22.01 -24.75
CA LYS A 287 12.01 22.98 -23.91
C LYS A 287 10.93 22.27 -23.08
N ALA A 288 10.22 21.29 -23.65
CA ALA A 288 9.25 20.48 -22.92
C ALA A 288 9.92 19.58 -21.85
N ILE A 289 11.07 18.98 -22.18
CA ILE A 289 11.85 18.16 -21.24
C ILE A 289 12.38 19.01 -20.08
N ARG A 290 12.87 20.23 -20.35
CA ARG A 290 13.28 21.17 -19.31
C ARG A 290 12.15 21.42 -18.31
N GLN A 291 10.94 21.69 -18.82
CA GLN A 291 9.78 21.91 -17.97
C GLN A 291 9.41 20.65 -17.16
N LEU A 292 9.54 19.46 -17.75
CA LEU A 292 9.32 18.18 -17.06
C LEU A 292 10.32 17.97 -15.92
N VAL A 293 11.62 18.16 -16.16
CA VAL A 293 12.68 18.00 -15.15
C VAL A 293 12.45 18.98 -13.99
N LEU A 294 12.17 20.25 -14.28
CA LEU A 294 11.84 21.25 -13.24
C LEU A 294 10.61 20.85 -12.42
N THR A 295 9.56 20.35 -13.08
CA THR A 295 8.32 19.93 -12.41
C THR A 295 8.55 18.67 -11.56
N SER A 296 9.41 17.75 -12.02
CA SER A 296 9.84 16.57 -11.26
C SER A 296 10.60 16.99 -10.00
N THR A 297 11.56 17.92 -10.10
CA THR A 297 12.28 18.47 -8.94
C THR A 297 11.34 19.12 -7.93
N HIS A 298 10.33 19.86 -8.38
CA HIS A 298 9.33 20.44 -7.48
C HIS A 298 8.47 19.38 -6.78
N LEU A 299 8.07 18.32 -7.49
CA LEU A 299 7.34 17.20 -6.89
C LEU A 299 8.20 16.46 -5.85
N GLN A 300 9.48 16.23 -6.13
CA GLN A 300 10.40 15.61 -5.17
C GLN A 300 10.51 16.43 -3.88
N LYS A 301 10.66 17.76 -3.99
CA LYS A 301 10.68 18.66 -2.84
C LYS A 301 9.37 18.64 -2.05
N GLU A 302 8.22 18.61 -2.73
CA GLU A 302 6.91 18.47 -2.07
C GLU A 302 6.80 17.15 -1.29
N ILE A 303 7.25 16.04 -1.87
CA ILE A 303 7.24 14.71 -1.22
C ILE A 303 8.10 14.73 0.04
N VAL A 304 9.30 15.30 -0.05
CA VAL A 304 10.24 15.36 1.07
C VAL A 304 9.69 16.25 2.19
N GLU A 305 9.20 17.45 1.87
CA GLU A 305 8.63 18.35 2.88
C GLU A 305 7.35 17.80 3.52
N GLY A 306 6.51 17.10 2.76
CA GLY A 306 5.32 16.44 3.29
C GLY A 306 5.61 15.18 4.12
N GLY A 307 6.70 14.46 3.79
CA GLY A 307 7.00 13.13 4.34
C GLY A 307 8.09 13.08 5.42
N ARG A 308 8.94 14.10 5.56
CA ARG A 308 10.10 14.06 6.48
C ARG A 308 9.74 14.22 7.96
N GLY A 309 8.61 14.83 8.29
CA GLY A 309 8.24 15.12 9.68
C GLY A 309 9.33 15.96 10.37
N ALA A 310 9.88 15.45 11.48
CA ALA A 310 10.98 16.09 12.22
C ALA A 310 12.38 15.81 11.64
N ALA A 311 12.49 14.91 10.65
CA ALA A 311 13.76 14.55 10.02
C ALA A 311 14.26 15.62 9.06
N THR A 312 15.55 15.61 8.79
CA THR A 312 16.16 16.44 7.73
C THR A 312 15.84 15.87 6.34
N PRO A 313 15.88 16.69 5.26
CA PRO A 313 15.75 16.19 3.89
C PRO A 313 16.73 15.06 3.55
N GLN A 314 17.98 15.18 4.02
CA GLN A 314 19.02 14.15 3.83
C GLN A 314 18.63 12.82 4.49
N GLU A 315 18.17 12.86 5.75
CA GLU A 315 17.68 11.67 6.44
C GLU A 315 16.47 11.04 5.75
N PHE A 316 15.59 11.85 5.14
CA PHE A 316 14.46 11.33 4.39
C PHE A 316 14.90 10.58 3.13
N TYR A 317 15.85 11.14 2.37
CA TYR A 317 16.42 10.48 1.20
C TYR A 317 17.19 9.21 1.55
N ALA A 318 17.95 9.22 2.65
CA ALA A 318 18.66 8.04 3.17
C ALA A 318 17.67 6.92 3.57
N LYS A 319 16.62 7.26 4.33
CA LYS A 319 15.57 6.29 4.73
C LYS A 319 14.77 5.74 3.56
N ASN A 320 14.75 6.44 2.43
CA ASN A 320 14.08 6.02 1.20
C ASN A 320 15.11 5.76 0.09
N SER A 321 16.22 5.10 0.41
CA SER A 321 17.38 4.87 -0.48
C SER A 321 17.00 4.36 -1.87
N CYS A 322 16.24 3.25 -1.97
CA CYS A 322 15.81 2.68 -3.25
C CYS A 322 15.02 3.69 -4.12
N TRP A 323 14.18 4.53 -3.50
CA TRP A 323 13.47 5.59 -4.22
C TRP A 323 14.43 6.68 -4.72
N THR A 324 15.37 7.10 -3.86
CA THR A 324 16.39 8.11 -4.19
C THR A 324 17.31 7.64 -5.31
N GLU A 325 17.75 6.39 -5.28
CA GLU A 325 18.58 5.76 -6.33
C GLU A 325 17.81 5.66 -7.64
N GLY A 326 16.53 5.28 -7.60
CA GLY A 326 15.66 5.27 -8.76
C GLY A 326 15.53 6.65 -9.41
N LEU A 327 15.44 7.72 -8.61
CA LEU A 327 15.44 9.10 -9.11
C LEU A 327 16.78 9.48 -9.75
N ILE A 328 17.90 9.19 -9.09
CA ILE A 328 19.25 9.48 -9.61
C ILE A 328 19.47 8.78 -10.96
N SER A 329 19.16 7.49 -11.03
CA SER A 329 19.31 6.68 -12.24
C SER A 329 18.46 7.21 -13.40
N ALA A 330 17.18 7.48 -13.14
CA ALA A 330 16.29 8.03 -14.15
C ALA A 330 16.70 9.45 -14.60
N SER A 331 17.18 10.29 -13.67
CA SER A 331 17.70 11.62 -13.99
C SER A 331 18.92 11.55 -14.90
N LYS A 332 19.88 10.65 -14.59
CA LYS A 332 21.07 10.39 -15.42
C LYS A 332 20.70 9.98 -16.84
N ALA A 333 19.74 9.06 -16.98
CA ALA A 333 19.27 8.60 -18.28
C ALA A 333 18.69 9.75 -19.13
N VAL A 334 17.94 10.67 -18.51
CA VAL A 334 17.42 11.87 -19.20
C VAL A 334 18.55 12.80 -19.64
N GLY A 335 19.53 13.06 -18.78
CA GLY A 335 20.68 13.91 -19.12
C GLY A 335 21.53 13.34 -20.27
N TRP A 336 21.79 12.03 -20.22
CA TRP A 336 22.47 11.32 -21.31
C TRP A 336 21.66 11.36 -22.61
N GLY A 337 20.36 11.06 -22.54
CA GLY A 337 19.46 11.13 -23.69
C GLY A 337 19.43 12.53 -24.34
N ALA A 338 19.47 13.60 -23.53
CA ALA A 338 19.56 14.97 -24.04
C ALA A 338 20.83 15.22 -24.85
N THR A 339 21.97 14.75 -24.35
CA THR A 339 23.25 14.84 -25.05
C THR A 339 23.24 14.06 -26.36
N GLN A 340 22.76 12.80 -26.33
CA GLN A 340 22.66 11.95 -27.52
C GLN A 340 21.75 12.55 -28.60
N LEU A 341 20.63 13.16 -28.22
CA LEU A 341 19.72 13.79 -29.18
C LEU A 341 20.38 14.96 -29.91
N VAL A 342 21.13 15.79 -29.19
CA VAL A 342 21.85 16.94 -29.77
C VAL A 342 22.95 16.45 -30.70
N GLU A 343 23.76 15.48 -30.27
CA GLU A 343 24.81 14.90 -31.13
C GLU A 343 24.22 14.28 -32.40
N SER A 344 23.10 13.57 -32.30
CA SER A 344 22.44 13.01 -33.47
C SER A 344 21.85 14.10 -34.38
N ALA A 345 21.28 15.16 -33.82
CA ALA A 345 20.76 16.29 -34.60
C ALA A 345 21.88 17.02 -35.35
N ASP A 346 23.04 17.22 -34.70
CA ASP A 346 24.23 17.83 -35.29
C ASP A 346 24.73 17.05 -36.50
N LYS A 347 24.92 15.73 -36.34
CA LYS A 347 25.35 14.86 -37.44
C LYS A 347 24.37 14.86 -38.61
N VAL A 348 23.05 14.91 -38.34
CA VAL A 348 22.02 14.98 -39.38
C VAL A 348 22.10 16.29 -40.16
N VAL A 349 22.27 17.42 -39.47
CA VAL A 349 22.41 18.74 -40.08
C VAL A 349 23.70 18.84 -40.90
N LEU A 350 24.80 18.30 -40.40
CA LEU A 350 26.10 18.23 -41.08
C LEU A 350 26.16 17.15 -42.17
N HIS A 351 25.08 16.37 -42.35
CA HIS A 351 24.98 15.28 -43.33
C HIS A 351 26.02 14.18 -43.19
N THR A 352 26.54 14.00 -41.98
CA THR A 352 27.46 12.92 -41.61
C THR A 352 26.75 11.81 -40.81
N GLY A 353 25.51 12.06 -40.38
CA GLY A 353 24.68 11.15 -39.59
C GLY A 353 23.47 10.61 -40.34
N LYS A 354 22.76 9.70 -39.68
CA LYS A 354 21.57 9.03 -40.18
C LYS A 354 20.30 9.64 -39.57
N TYR A 355 19.27 9.87 -40.38
CA TYR A 355 17.96 10.34 -39.89
C TYR A 355 17.33 9.33 -38.90
N GLU A 356 17.61 8.03 -39.08
CA GLU A 356 17.16 6.96 -38.21
C GLU A 356 17.78 7.05 -36.81
N GLU A 357 19.02 7.53 -36.67
CA GLU A 357 19.68 7.74 -35.37
C GLU A 357 18.90 8.79 -34.57
N LEU A 358 18.49 9.88 -35.22
CA LEU A 358 17.73 10.95 -34.58
C LEU A 358 16.33 10.50 -34.15
N ILE A 359 15.68 9.65 -34.95
CA ILE A 359 14.39 9.03 -34.60
C ILE A 359 14.54 8.17 -33.35
N VAL A 360 15.58 7.34 -33.27
CA VAL A 360 15.83 6.47 -32.11
C VAL A 360 16.14 7.31 -30.87
N CYS A 361 17.04 8.31 -30.96
CA CYS A 361 17.36 9.20 -29.85
C CYS A 361 16.12 9.93 -29.31
N SER A 362 15.22 10.36 -30.20
CA SER A 362 13.95 11.02 -29.83
C SER A 362 12.99 10.08 -29.10
N HIS A 363 12.98 8.80 -29.45
CA HIS A 363 12.19 7.79 -28.73
C HIS A 363 12.79 7.46 -27.36
N GLU A 364 14.11 7.24 -27.30
CA GLU A 364 14.81 6.85 -26.05
C GLU A 364 14.77 7.96 -24.99
N ILE A 365 14.91 9.23 -25.39
CA ILE A 365 14.79 10.34 -24.43
C ILE A 365 13.37 10.47 -23.88
N ALA A 366 12.33 10.24 -24.70
CA ALA A 366 10.95 10.23 -24.24
C ALA A 366 10.72 9.07 -23.23
N ALA A 367 11.24 7.87 -23.53
CA ALA A 367 11.20 6.74 -22.61
C ALA A 367 11.92 7.05 -21.27
N SER A 368 13.10 7.66 -21.32
CA SER A 368 13.87 8.07 -20.14
C SER A 368 13.10 9.08 -19.28
N THR A 369 12.42 10.05 -19.91
CA THR A 369 11.57 10.99 -19.16
C THR A 369 10.33 10.34 -18.54
N ALA A 370 9.75 9.32 -19.19
CA ALA A 370 8.66 8.54 -18.62
C ALA A 370 9.14 7.72 -17.40
N GLN A 371 10.36 7.19 -17.45
CA GLN A 371 10.98 6.53 -16.30
C GLN A 371 11.19 7.50 -15.13
N LEU A 372 11.66 8.73 -15.38
CA LEU A 372 11.80 9.76 -14.35
C LEU A 372 10.45 10.13 -13.71
N VAL A 373 9.38 10.21 -14.51
CA VAL A 373 8.01 10.44 -14.03
C VAL A 373 7.53 9.28 -13.15
N ALA A 374 7.78 8.04 -13.58
CA ALA A 374 7.44 6.84 -12.82
C ALA A 374 8.17 6.81 -11.47
N ALA A 375 9.49 7.06 -11.46
CA ALA A 375 10.30 7.15 -10.24
C ALA A 375 9.80 8.27 -9.31
N SER A 376 9.49 9.45 -9.85
CA SER A 376 8.95 10.58 -9.08
C SER A 376 7.57 10.31 -8.46
N LYS A 377 6.76 9.45 -9.09
CA LYS A 377 5.39 9.13 -8.66
C LYS A 377 5.34 8.18 -7.45
N VAL A 378 6.34 7.33 -7.24
CA VAL A 378 6.29 6.22 -6.24
C VAL A 378 5.89 6.69 -4.84
N LYS A 379 6.39 7.85 -4.41
CA LYS A 379 6.14 8.45 -3.09
C LYS A 379 5.21 9.66 -3.12
N ALA A 380 4.63 9.98 -4.28
CA ALA A 380 3.76 11.13 -4.45
C ALA A 380 2.34 10.87 -3.89
N GLU A 381 1.76 11.89 -3.25
CA GLU A 381 0.35 11.83 -2.86
C GLU A 381 -0.58 11.84 -4.08
N LYS A 382 -1.68 11.08 -4.02
CA LYS A 382 -2.64 10.93 -5.13
C LYS A 382 -3.30 12.25 -5.57
N HIS A 383 -3.32 13.27 -4.70
CA HIS A 383 -3.94 14.57 -4.97
C HIS A 383 -2.92 15.71 -5.12
N SER A 384 -1.63 15.39 -5.27
CA SER A 384 -0.60 16.40 -5.50
C SER A 384 -0.84 17.17 -6.81
N LYS A 385 -0.84 18.50 -6.72
CA LYS A 385 -0.95 19.37 -7.90
C LYS A 385 0.29 19.24 -8.80
N ASN A 386 1.46 19.02 -8.20
CA ASN A 386 2.69 18.85 -8.97
C ASN A 386 2.75 17.50 -9.68
N LEU A 387 2.16 16.44 -9.11
CA LEU A 387 1.99 15.17 -9.81
C LEU A 387 1.11 15.32 -11.06
N GLY A 388 -0.04 16.02 -10.96
CA GLY A 388 -0.90 16.29 -12.11
C GLY A 388 -0.19 17.06 -13.23
N LYS A 389 0.56 18.11 -12.86
CA LYS A 389 1.39 18.87 -13.81
C LYS A 389 2.50 18.04 -14.44
N LEU A 390 3.16 17.17 -13.66
CA LEU A 390 4.23 16.30 -14.15
C LEU A 390 3.70 15.30 -15.20
N GLN A 391 2.50 14.75 -14.98
CA GLN A 391 1.84 13.87 -15.94
C GLN A 391 1.42 14.59 -17.23
N GLU A 392 1.03 15.85 -17.15
CA GLU A 392 0.78 16.68 -18.33
C GLU A 392 2.09 16.96 -19.09
N CYS A 393 3.16 17.33 -18.39
CA CYS A 393 4.48 17.54 -18.99
C CYS A 393 4.97 16.27 -19.71
N SER A 394 4.77 15.08 -19.14
CA SER A 394 5.11 13.80 -19.78
C SER A 394 4.35 13.58 -21.09
N ARG A 395 3.04 13.91 -21.14
CA ARG A 395 2.26 13.85 -22.38
C ARG A 395 2.79 14.82 -23.42
N THR A 396 3.09 16.06 -23.03
CA THR A 396 3.69 17.05 -23.94
C THR A 396 5.04 16.59 -24.48
N VAL A 397 5.91 15.98 -23.67
CA VAL A 397 7.19 15.44 -24.14
C VAL A 397 6.98 14.33 -25.17
N ASN A 398 6.04 13.40 -24.93
CA ASN A 398 5.72 12.35 -25.90
C ASN A 398 5.19 12.92 -27.23
N GLU A 399 4.32 13.93 -27.17
CA GLU A 399 3.81 14.63 -28.36
C GLU A 399 4.93 15.33 -29.14
N LYS A 400 5.84 16.03 -28.45
CA LYS A 400 6.97 16.70 -29.09
C LYS A 400 7.98 15.70 -29.66
N ALA A 401 8.24 14.57 -29.00
CA ALA A 401 9.10 13.51 -29.51
C ALA A 401 8.50 12.87 -30.78
N ALA A 402 7.18 12.63 -30.80
CA ALA A 402 6.46 12.20 -31.99
C ALA A 402 6.59 13.21 -33.14
N ASN A 403 6.51 14.51 -32.84
CA ASN A 403 6.69 15.56 -33.84
C ASN A 403 8.12 15.59 -34.42
N VAL A 404 9.16 15.37 -33.60
CA VAL A 404 10.54 15.23 -34.10
C VAL A 404 10.65 14.05 -35.04
N MET A 405 10.13 12.88 -34.66
CA MET A 405 10.16 11.69 -35.53
C MET A 405 9.42 11.91 -36.85
N ALA A 406 8.26 12.57 -36.81
CA ALA A 406 7.48 12.89 -38.01
C ALA A 406 8.22 13.90 -38.91
N SER A 407 8.78 14.96 -38.32
CA SER A 407 9.57 15.97 -39.04
C SER A 407 10.82 15.38 -39.67
N THR A 408 11.47 14.44 -38.97
CA THR A 408 12.67 13.75 -39.43
C THR A 408 12.36 12.83 -40.61
N LYS A 409 11.29 12.03 -40.54
CA LYS A 409 10.84 11.17 -41.66
C LYS A 409 10.42 11.98 -42.88
N SER A 410 9.59 13.01 -42.66
CA SER A 410 9.18 13.92 -43.75
C SER A 410 10.37 14.64 -44.37
N GLY A 411 11.39 14.95 -43.56
CA GLY A 411 12.62 15.56 -44.02
C GLY A 411 13.45 14.62 -44.88
N GLN A 412 13.63 13.38 -44.42
CA GLN A 412 14.31 12.33 -45.17
C GLN A 412 13.68 12.13 -46.56
N GLU A 413 12.36 11.99 -46.64
CA GLU A 413 11.65 11.80 -47.93
C GLU A 413 11.78 13.00 -48.90
N GLN A 414 12.02 14.20 -48.39
CA GLN A 414 12.18 15.43 -49.19
C GLN A 414 13.62 15.67 -49.63
N VAL A 415 14.60 15.13 -48.89
CA VAL A 415 16.04 15.24 -49.20
C VAL A 415 16.53 14.05 -50.02
N GLU A 416 15.92 12.87 -49.86
CA GLU A 416 16.19 11.72 -50.70
C GLU A 416 15.66 11.98 -52.12
N GLU A 417 16.59 12.20 -53.05
CA GLU A 417 16.32 12.25 -54.48
C GLU A 417 15.80 10.86 -54.88
N LYS A 418 14.48 10.73 -55.08
CA LYS A 418 13.92 9.52 -55.67
C LYS A 418 14.53 9.40 -57.05
N ASP A 419 15.43 8.43 -57.24
CA ASP A 419 15.82 7.95 -58.55
C ASP A 419 14.52 7.65 -59.30
N THR A 420 14.11 8.58 -60.16
CA THR A 420 12.95 8.40 -61.00
C THR A 420 13.30 7.23 -61.89
N MET A 421 12.67 6.10 -61.63
CA MET A 421 12.88 4.84 -62.32
C MET A 421 12.60 5.01 -63.82
N ASP A 422 13.60 5.45 -64.57
CA ASP A 422 13.52 5.64 -66.01
C ASP A 422 14.01 4.37 -66.70
N PHE A 423 13.05 3.54 -67.09
CA PHE A 423 13.31 2.32 -67.86
C PHE A 423 13.34 2.57 -69.38
N SER A 424 13.21 3.83 -69.83
CA SER A 424 13.19 4.15 -71.25
C SER A 424 14.59 3.94 -71.87
N GLY A 425 14.69 3.02 -72.83
CA GLY A 425 15.94 2.71 -73.55
C GLY A 425 16.62 1.38 -73.18
N LEU A 426 16.08 0.60 -72.24
CA LEU A 426 16.58 -0.74 -71.92
C LEU A 426 16.01 -1.81 -72.88
N SER A 427 16.84 -2.75 -73.31
CA SER A 427 16.37 -3.93 -74.04
C SER A 427 15.75 -4.96 -73.10
N LEU A 428 14.86 -5.83 -73.61
CA LEU A 428 14.17 -6.85 -72.80
C LEU A 428 15.11 -7.72 -71.96
N ILE A 429 16.28 -8.10 -72.52
CA ILE A 429 17.27 -8.92 -71.82
C ILE A 429 17.97 -8.13 -70.71
N LYS A 430 18.27 -6.84 -70.93
CA LYS A 430 18.86 -5.97 -69.89
C LYS A 430 17.88 -5.72 -68.75
N LEU A 431 16.61 -5.46 -69.08
CA LEU A 431 15.56 -5.30 -68.08
C LEU A 431 15.40 -6.56 -67.22
N LYS A 432 15.41 -7.76 -67.84
CA LYS A 432 15.32 -9.02 -67.08
C LYS A 432 16.53 -9.27 -66.19
N LYS A 433 17.73 -8.85 -66.64
CA LYS A 433 18.94 -8.93 -65.83
C LYS A 433 18.85 -7.99 -64.61
N GLU A 434 18.45 -6.74 -64.80
CA GLU A 434 18.24 -5.78 -63.71
C GLU A 434 17.14 -6.21 -62.74
N GLU A 435 16.05 -6.81 -63.24
CA GLU A 435 14.99 -7.40 -62.41
C GLU A 435 15.57 -8.51 -61.51
N MET A 436 16.38 -9.41 -62.07
CA MET A 436 17.01 -10.50 -61.33
C MET A 436 18.03 -9.99 -60.30
N GLU A 437 18.86 -9.00 -60.66
CA GLU A 437 19.81 -8.37 -59.74
C GLU A 437 19.09 -7.64 -58.59
N THR A 438 17.98 -6.96 -58.89
CA THR A 438 17.13 -6.31 -57.87
C THR A 438 16.49 -7.36 -56.94
N GLN A 439 16.02 -8.49 -57.48
CA GLN A 439 15.49 -9.59 -56.66
C GLN A 439 16.54 -10.18 -55.71
N VAL A 440 17.78 -10.38 -56.19
CA VAL A 440 18.89 -10.79 -55.32
C VAL A 440 19.10 -9.76 -54.22
N LYS A 441 19.08 -8.47 -54.56
CA LYS A 441 19.27 -7.41 -53.57
C LYS A 441 18.16 -7.37 -52.51
N VAL A 442 16.91 -7.60 -52.91
CA VAL A 442 15.78 -7.73 -51.98
C VAL A 442 16.04 -8.86 -50.98
N LEU A 443 16.40 -10.05 -51.46
CA LEU A 443 16.68 -11.20 -50.58
C LEU A 443 17.84 -10.94 -49.61
N GLU A 444 18.90 -10.27 -50.06
CA GLU A 444 20.01 -9.86 -49.19
C GLU A 444 19.58 -8.89 -48.09
N LEU A 445 18.74 -7.90 -48.44
CA LEU A 445 18.22 -6.91 -47.50
C LEU A 445 17.25 -7.53 -46.50
N GLU A 446 16.38 -8.45 -46.92
CA GLU A 446 15.48 -9.20 -46.04
C GLU A 446 16.27 -10.01 -45.00
N LYS A 447 17.31 -10.73 -45.43
CA LYS A 447 18.20 -11.47 -44.53
C LYS A 447 18.92 -10.55 -43.54
N THR A 448 19.38 -9.40 -44.01
CA THR A 448 20.07 -8.41 -43.16
C THR A 448 19.11 -7.84 -42.12
N LEU A 449 17.87 -7.50 -42.52
CA LEU A 449 16.82 -7.02 -41.64
C LEU A 449 16.46 -8.05 -40.55
N GLU A 450 16.36 -9.32 -40.91
CA GLU A 450 16.07 -10.40 -39.96
C GLU A 450 17.19 -10.53 -38.90
N ASN A 451 18.45 -10.51 -39.33
CA ASN A 451 19.60 -10.57 -38.42
C ASN A 451 19.64 -9.39 -37.45
N GLU A 452 19.41 -8.17 -37.93
CA GLU A 452 19.39 -6.97 -37.06
C GLU A 452 18.21 -6.99 -36.08
N ARG A 453 17.04 -7.53 -36.48
CA ARG A 453 15.90 -7.74 -35.56
C ARG A 453 16.23 -8.73 -34.45
N LEU A 454 16.91 -9.83 -34.77
CA LEU A 454 17.40 -10.81 -33.79
C LEU A 454 18.36 -10.17 -32.79
N ARG A 455 19.38 -9.46 -33.31
CA ARG A 455 20.37 -8.75 -32.50
C ARG A 455 19.72 -7.69 -31.59
N LEU A 456 18.78 -6.91 -32.12
CA LEU A 456 18.01 -5.95 -31.32
C LEU A 456 17.22 -6.65 -30.20
N GLY A 457 16.61 -7.80 -30.49
CA GLY A 457 15.93 -8.62 -29.48
C GLY A 457 16.86 -9.15 -28.39
N GLU A 458 18.08 -9.55 -28.75
CA GLU A 458 19.13 -9.95 -27.79
C GLU A 458 19.59 -8.79 -26.92
N LEU A 459 19.88 -7.64 -27.52
CA LEU A 459 20.26 -6.43 -26.79
C LEU A 459 19.18 -6.00 -25.81
N ARG A 460 17.90 -6.03 -26.22
CA ARG A 460 16.77 -5.75 -25.31
C ARG A 460 16.71 -6.75 -24.16
N ARG A 461 16.89 -8.05 -24.42
CA ARG A 461 16.93 -9.08 -23.36
C ARG A 461 18.08 -8.83 -22.38
N GLN A 462 19.26 -8.49 -22.87
CA GLN A 462 20.40 -8.15 -22.02
C GLN A 462 20.15 -6.86 -21.23
N HIS A 463 19.56 -5.84 -21.85
CA HIS A 463 19.19 -4.61 -21.15
C HIS A 463 18.21 -4.89 -20.01
N TYR A 464 17.17 -5.69 -20.23
CA TYR A 464 16.25 -6.07 -19.14
C TYR A 464 16.91 -6.94 -18.07
N ALA A 465 17.83 -7.84 -18.44
CA ALA A 465 18.58 -8.62 -17.47
C ALA A 465 19.47 -7.72 -16.60
N LEU A 466 20.16 -6.74 -17.20
CA LEU A 466 20.97 -5.76 -16.47
C LEU A 466 20.12 -4.79 -15.65
N ALA A 467 18.99 -4.32 -16.18
CA ALA A 467 18.06 -3.48 -15.43
C ALA A 467 17.38 -4.24 -14.28
N GLY A 468 17.10 -5.53 -14.47
CA GLY A 468 16.64 -6.45 -13.43
C GLY A 468 17.71 -6.71 -12.37
N LEU A 469 18.98 -6.83 -12.78
CA LEU A 469 20.12 -6.89 -11.87
C LEU A 469 20.35 -5.57 -11.13
N TYR A 470 19.97 -4.42 -11.68
CA TYR A 470 19.94 -3.15 -10.93
C TYR A 470 18.77 -3.08 -9.94
N THR A 471 17.74 -3.91 -10.07
CA THR A 471 16.70 -4.09 -9.04
C THR A 471 16.95 -5.29 -8.11
N GLU A 472 17.94 -6.13 -8.42
CA GLU A 472 18.41 -7.26 -7.61
C GLU A 472 19.76 -6.97 -6.90
N ASN A 473 20.50 -5.92 -7.31
CA ASN A 473 21.73 -5.42 -6.66
C ASN A 473 21.58 -4.02 -6.01
N THR A 474 20.37 -3.50 -5.86
CA THR A 474 20.04 -2.39 -4.93
C THR A 474 18.91 -2.85 -4.03
#